data_AF-A0A7K1GT44-F1
#
_entry.id   AF-A0A7K1GT44-F1
#
_cell.length_a   1.000
_cell.length_b   1.000
_cell.length_c   1.000
_cell.angle_alpha   90.00
_cell.angle_beta   90.00
_cell.angle_gamma   90.00
#
_symmetry.space_group_name_H-M   'P 1'
#
loop_
_entity.id
_entity.type
_entity.pdbx_description
1 polymer ?
#
loop_
_entity_poly.entity_id
_entity_poly.type
_entity_poly.pdbx_seq_one_letter_code
_entity_poly.pdbx_strand_id
1 'polypeptide(L)'
;PPLLKKVAATGKPVILSTGASNIGEIDAALAILRTAGAQHICLMHCILNYPTRDQNAHLGMLTGLHNRYPDLLLGYSDHTLPTEDMTSLIAAHLLGAVVLEKHFTLDKTLPGNDHYHAMDEFDLARFQLKVKKVHELLGPTRDKAPIATEDISRLNARRSIVLTRDLKSGHEIVDSDLVAKRPGTGVSPISWDEVIGKKVVRDLPEDHILTWDDLTKS
;
A
#
# COMPACT_ATOMS: atom_id res chain seq x y z
N PRO A 1 -19.57 25.87 16.55
CA PRO A 1 -19.11 27.24 16.89
C PRO A 1 -19.47 28.27 15.80
N PRO A 2 -19.58 29.56 16.12
CA PRO A 2 -19.91 30.62 15.14
C PRO A 2 -18.96 30.68 13.93
N LEU A 3 -17.66 30.44 14.15
CA LEU A 3 -16.66 30.43 13.08
C LEU A 3 -16.93 29.34 12.04
N LEU A 4 -17.18 28.10 12.47
CA LEU A 4 -17.45 26.97 11.55
C LEU A 4 -18.68 27.24 10.66
N LYS A 5 -19.74 27.84 11.20
CA LYS A 5 -20.93 28.22 10.43
C LYS A 5 -20.59 29.25 9.35
N LYS A 6 -19.77 30.26 9.69
CA LYS A 6 -19.33 31.29 8.73
C LYS A 6 -18.44 30.70 7.65
N VAL A 7 -17.52 29.79 8.01
CA VAL A 7 -16.65 29.09 7.05
C VAL A 7 -17.47 28.24 6.08
N ALA A 8 -18.40 27.44 6.59
CA ALA A 8 -19.29 26.61 5.77
C ALA A 8 -20.14 27.46 4.80
N ALA A 9 -20.66 28.60 5.26
CA ALA A 9 -21.45 29.52 4.44
C ALA A 9 -20.66 30.14 3.26
N THR A 10 -19.32 30.04 3.24
CA THR A 10 -18.53 30.46 2.07
C THR A 10 -18.68 29.53 0.87
N GLY A 11 -19.19 28.32 1.06
CA GLY A 11 -19.31 27.29 0.02
C GLY A 11 -17.98 26.70 -0.47
N LYS A 12 -16.85 27.07 0.16
CA LYS A 12 -15.52 26.56 -0.20
C LYS A 12 -15.21 25.23 0.50
N PRO A 13 -14.32 24.39 -0.06
CA PRO A 13 -13.79 23.24 0.65
C PRO A 13 -13.17 23.62 2.00
N VAL A 14 -13.33 22.76 3.00
CA VAL A 14 -12.85 22.99 4.36
C VAL A 14 -11.73 21.99 4.67
N ILE A 15 -10.58 22.51 5.11
CA ILE A 15 -9.52 21.71 5.72
C ILE A 15 -9.64 21.91 7.24
N LEU A 16 -9.92 20.84 7.98
CA LEU A 16 -10.21 20.88 9.41
C LEU A 16 -9.14 20.08 10.17
N SER A 17 -8.21 20.79 10.82
CA SER A 17 -7.23 20.17 11.71
C SER A 17 -7.84 19.79 13.05
N THR A 18 -7.47 18.62 13.57
CA THR A 18 -8.02 18.04 14.81
C THR A 18 -7.01 17.98 15.95
N GLY A 19 -5.98 18.82 15.92
CA GLY A 19 -4.98 18.90 16.99
C GLY A 19 -5.64 19.16 18.35
N ALA A 20 -5.20 18.41 19.37
CA ALA A 20 -5.74 18.46 20.74
C ALA A 20 -7.25 18.17 20.87
N SER A 21 -7.93 17.74 19.80
CA SER A 21 -9.36 17.44 19.84
C SER A 21 -9.61 15.97 20.20
N ASN A 22 -10.68 15.71 20.94
CA ASN A 22 -11.22 14.37 21.10
C ASN A 22 -12.27 14.04 20.02
N ILE A 23 -12.70 12.78 19.95
CA ILE A 23 -13.66 12.32 18.93
C ILE A 23 -15.00 13.07 18.99
N GLY A 24 -15.53 13.35 20.19
CA GLY A 24 -16.81 14.06 20.34
C GLY A 24 -16.74 15.51 19.83
N GLU A 25 -15.60 16.16 20.01
CA GLU A 25 -15.36 17.51 19.48
C GLU A 25 -15.27 17.51 17.95
N ILE A 26 -14.61 16.50 17.38
CA ILE A 26 -14.54 16.29 15.93
C ILE A 26 -15.95 16.06 15.36
N ASP A 27 -16.73 15.16 15.97
CA ASP A 27 -18.11 14.87 15.55
C ASP A 27 -18.97 16.14 15.57
N ALA A 28 -18.89 16.92 16.65
CA ALA A 28 -19.63 18.17 16.78
C ALA A 28 -19.20 19.21 15.73
N ALA A 29 -17.90 19.34 15.45
CA ALA A 29 -17.39 20.24 14.43
C ALA A 29 -17.89 19.85 13.03
N LEU A 30 -17.81 18.57 12.68
CA LEU A 30 -18.29 18.02 11.41
C LEU A 30 -19.81 18.20 11.25
N ALA A 31 -20.59 17.93 12.30
CA ALA A 31 -22.04 18.12 12.27
C ALA A 31 -22.42 19.59 12.00
N ILE A 32 -21.71 20.53 12.62
CA ILE A 32 -21.94 21.97 12.43
C ILE A 32 -21.57 22.42 11.02
N LEU A 33 -20.43 21.97 10.50
CA LEU A 33 -20.00 22.27 9.13
C LEU A 33 -21.01 21.74 8.11
N ARG A 34 -21.41 20.47 8.23
CA ARG A 34 -22.38 19.83 7.34
C ARG A 34 -23.76 20.51 7.40
N THR A 35 -24.27 20.79 8.59
CA THR A 35 -25.57 21.49 8.78
C THR A 35 -25.54 22.91 8.20
N ALA A 36 -24.39 23.57 8.23
CA ALA A 36 -24.20 24.90 7.66
C ALA A 36 -23.85 24.88 6.15
N GLY A 37 -23.90 23.72 5.50
CA GLY A 37 -23.79 23.59 4.04
C GLY A 37 -22.41 23.22 3.50
N ALA A 38 -21.43 22.87 4.36
CA ALA A 38 -20.13 22.40 3.88
C ALA A 38 -20.25 21.01 3.23
N GLN A 39 -19.88 20.90 1.95
CA GLN A 39 -19.97 19.66 1.17
C GLN A 39 -18.63 18.91 1.07
N HIS A 40 -17.51 19.63 1.09
CA HIS A 40 -16.18 19.07 0.91
C HIS A 40 -15.32 19.36 2.14
N ILE A 41 -15.00 18.32 2.90
CA ILE A 41 -14.21 18.43 4.14
C ILE A 41 -13.03 17.46 4.06
N CYS A 42 -11.83 17.97 4.31
CA CYS A 42 -10.64 17.18 4.58
C CYS A 42 -10.32 17.26 6.07
N LEU A 43 -10.18 16.11 6.72
CA LEU A 43 -9.87 16.01 8.15
C LEU A 43 -8.37 15.80 8.34
N MET A 44 -7.71 16.71 9.04
CA MET A 44 -6.26 16.64 9.25
C MET A 44 -5.92 16.06 10.61
N HIS A 45 -5.24 14.90 10.63
CA HIS A 45 -4.51 14.46 11.82
C HIS A 45 -3.45 15.50 12.17
N CYS A 46 -3.30 15.82 13.45
CA CYS A 46 -2.36 16.82 13.92
C CYS A 46 -2.08 16.60 15.40
N ILE A 47 -0.85 16.86 15.83
CA ILE A 47 -0.48 16.94 17.24
C ILE A 47 -0.12 18.40 17.54
N LEU A 48 -0.77 18.98 18.54
CA LEU A 48 -0.60 20.40 18.88
C LEU A 48 0.54 20.57 19.91
N ASN A 49 1.78 20.35 19.48
CA ASN A 49 3.00 20.66 20.24
C ASN A 49 4.16 21.00 19.28
N TYR A 50 4.99 21.97 19.66
CA TYR A 50 5.98 22.59 18.76
C TYR A 50 7.39 22.51 19.37
N PRO A 51 8.31 21.69 18.83
CA PRO A 51 8.06 20.69 17.79
C PRO A 51 7.46 19.41 18.41
N THR A 52 6.73 18.66 17.60
CA THR A 52 6.33 17.29 17.95
C THR A 52 7.54 16.38 17.91
N ARG A 53 7.85 15.69 19.01
CA ARG A 53 8.84 14.59 18.98
C ARG A 53 8.29 13.45 18.14
N ASP A 54 9.11 12.76 17.36
CA ASP A 54 8.66 11.67 16.46
C ASP A 54 7.81 10.61 17.17
N GLN A 55 8.22 10.17 18.37
CA GLN A 55 7.47 9.22 19.20
C GLN A 55 6.05 9.69 19.58
N ASN A 56 5.81 11.00 19.51
CA ASN A 56 4.54 11.65 19.82
C ASN A 56 3.76 12.04 18.55
N ALA A 57 4.23 11.73 17.34
CA ALA A 57 3.51 12.05 16.11
C ALA A 57 2.22 11.22 15.97
N HIS A 58 2.19 10.02 16.57
CA HIS A 58 1.03 9.13 16.63
C HIS A 58 0.32 8.91 15.28
N LEU A 59 1.07 8.73 14.19
CA LEU A 59 0.51 8.64 12.83
C LEU A 59 -0.50 7.50 12.64
N GLY A 60 -0.48 6.44 13.47
CA GLY A 60 -1.52 5.40 13.46
C GLY A 60 -2.93 5.93 13.73
N MET A 61 -3.09 7.13 14.30
CA MET A 61 -4.38 7.80 14.42
C MET A 61 -5.00 8.12 13.05
N LEU A 62 -4.21 8.28 11.98
CA LEU A 62 -4.74 8.41 10.61
C LEU A 62 -5.61 7.21 10.21
N THR A 63 -5.17 5.98 10.50
CA THR A 63 -5.97 4.77 10.26
C THR A 63 -7.25 4.77 11.09
N GLY A 64 -7.19 5.22 12.35
CA GLY A 64 -8.36 5.35 13.20
C GLY A 64 -9.38 6.36 12.66
N LEU A 65 -8.90 7.52 12.20
CA LEU A 65 -9.73 8.55 11.55
C LEU A 65 -10.32 8.04 10.24
N HIS A 66 -9.55 7.30 9.43
CA HIS A 66 -10.03 6.70 8.19
C HIS A 66 -11.19 5.74 8.43
N ASN A 67 -11.03 4.84 9.39
CA ASN A 67 -12.05 3.85 9.72
C ASN A 67 -13.33 4.51 10.26
N ARG A 68 -13.20 5.62 11.00
CA ARG A 68 -14.35 6.33 11.59
C ARG A 68 -15.06 7.23 10.59
N TYR A 69 -14.31 7.89 9.71
CA TYR A 69 -14.83 8.87 8.74
C TYR A 69 -14.44 8.46 7.31
N PRO A 70 -14.91 7.29 6.83
CA PRO A 70 -14.50 6.73 5.54
C PRO A 70 -14.94 7.58 4.34
N ASP A 71 -15.91 8.48 4.54
CA ASP A 71 -16.41 9.41 3.51
C ASP A 71 -15.57 10.69 3.39
N LEU A 72 -14.63 10.93 4.31
CA LEU A 72 -13.81 12.14 4.32
C LEU A 72 -12.42 11.89 3.74
N LEU A 73 -11.89 12.90 3.05
CA LEU A 73 -10.46 12.96 2.75
C LEU A 73 -9.68 13.15 4.03
N LEU A 74 -8.53 12.48 4.15
CA LEU A 74 -7.64 12.66 5.27
C LEU A 74 -6.40 13.44 4.87
N GLY A 75 -5.87 14.21 5.80
CA GLY A 75 -4.55 14.79 5.68
C GLY A 75 -3.80 14.74 6.98
N TYR A 76 -2.58 15.26 6.95
CA TYR A 76 -1.69 15.35 8.09
C TYR A 76 -1.08 16.75 8.15
N SER A 77 -1.32 17.46 9.26
CA SER A 77 -0.63 18.70 9.61
C SER A 77 0.48 18.36 10.60
N ASP A 78 1.71 18.52 10.14
CA ASP A 78 2.92 18.01 10.77
C ASP A 78 3.68 19.11 11.51
N HIS A 79 4.05 18.84 12.75
CA HIS A 79 4.88 19.74 13.57
C HIS A 79 6.17 19.05 14.07
N THR A 80 6.53 17.88 13.53
CA THR A 80 7.85 17.29 13.81
C THR A 80 8.98 18.13 13.20
N LEU A 81 10.23 17.86 13.56
CA LEU A 81 11.36 18.46 12.84
C LEU A 81 11.47 17.87 11.42
N PRO A 82 11.88 18.66 10.42
CA PRO A 82 12.21 18.12 9.10
C PRO A 82 13.52 17.34 9.16
N THR A 83 13.42 16.02 9.13
CA THR A 83 14.57 15.11 9.12
C THR A 83 15.08 14.89 7.69
N GLU A 84 16.31 14.39 7.54
CA GLU A 84 16.84 14.04 6.21
C GLU A 84 16.00 12.98 5.49
N ASP A 85 15.30 12.13 6.22
CA ASP A 85 14.46 11.07 5.66
C ASP A 85 13.01 11.50 5.41
N MET A 86 12.55 12.63 5.97
CA MET A 86 11.16 13.10 5.93
C MET A 86 10.15 12.01 6.33
N THR A 87 10.55 11.12 7.25
CA THR A 87 9.81 9.89 7.54
C THR A 87 8.38 10.16 8.02
N SER A 88 8.13 11.23 8.79
CA SER A 88 6.78 11.58 9.26
C SER A 88 5.81 11.83 8.09
N LEU A 89 6.19 12.68 7.15
CA LEU A 89 5.38 13.04 5.99
C LEU A 89 5.20 11.86 5.03
N ILE A 90 6.26 11.08 4.80
CA ILE A 90 6.20 9.89 3.93
C ILE A 90 5.31 8.81 4.55
N ALA A 91 5.45 8.55 5.86
CA ALA A 91 4.60 7.59 6.55
C ALA A 91 3.13 8.03 6.55
N ALA A 92 2.84 9.32 6.80
CA ALA A 92 1.49 9.85 6.73
C ALA A 92 0.87 9.67 5.34
N HIS A 93 1.62 9.96 4.28
CA HIS A 93 1.19 9.71 2.89
C HIS A 93 0.84 8.25 2.65
N LEU A 94 1.72 7.32 3.06
CA LEU A 94 1.49 5.87 2.91
C LEU A 94 0.31 5.36 3.75
N LEU A 95 -0.02 6.05 4.85
CA LEU A 95 -1.19 5.78 5.69
C LEU A 95 -2.49 6.40 5.15
N GLY A 96 -2.46 7.02 3.95
CA GLY A 96 -3.63 7.51 3.25
C GLY A 96 -3.91 9.01 3.41
N ALA A 97 -2.98 9.78 4.01
CA ALA A 97 -3.07 11.23 3.99
C ALA A 97 -2.88 11.75 2.54
N VAL A 98 -3.88 12.45 2.01
CA VAL A 98 -3.86 13.05 0.67
C VAL A 98 -3.50 14.54 0.69
N VAL A 99 -3.60 15.18 1.85
CA VAL A 99 -3.09 16.53 2.10
C VAL A 99 -2.00 16.45 3.16
N LEU A 100 -0.86 17.07 2.90
CA LEU A 100 0.25 17.20 3.85
C LEU A 100 0.52 18.68 4.06
N GLU A 101 0.58 19.09 5.32
CA GLU A 101 0.82 20.46 5.74
C GLU A 101 2.03 20.50 6.68
N LYS A 102 2.91 21.48 6.46
CA LYS A 102 4.12 21.71 7.24
C LYS A 102 4.41 23.20 7.26
N HIS A 103 4.93 23.70 8.38
CA HIS A 103 5.49 25.05 8.44
C HIS A 103 6.64 25.19 7.45
N PHE A 104 6.78 26.38 6.86
CA PHE A 104 7.83 26.72 5.90
C PHE A 104 8.50 28.04 6.26
N THR A 105 9.82 28.12 6.11
CA THR A 105 10.62 29.32 6.33
C THR A 105 11.70 29.46 5.26
N LEU A 106 12.12 30.70 4.97
CA LEU A 106 13.31 30.98 4.15
C LEU A 106 14.59 31.04 4.99
N ASP A 107 14.45 31.11 6.31
CA ASP A 107 15.57 31.15 7.25
C ASP A 107 15.12 30.54 8.58
N LYS A 108 15.74 29.42 8.97
CA LYS A 108 15.45 28.70 10.22
C LYS A 108 16.07 29.37 11.45
N THR A 109 16.97 30.32 11.26
CA THR A 109 17.66 31.03 12.34
C THR A 109 16.88 32.26 12.84
N LEU A 110 15.82 32.65 12.13
CA LEU A 110 14.95 33.75 12.54
C LEU A 110 14.32 33.49 13.92
N PRO A 111 14.17 34.54 14.74
CA PRO A 111 13.48 34.42 16.02
C PRO A 111 11.99 34.17 15.80
N GLY A 112 11.39 33.32 16.63
CA GLY A 112 9.97 32.98 16.55
C GLY A 112 9.77 31.47 16.60
N ASN A 113 8.60 31.06 17.10
CA ASN A 113 8.34 29.64 17.35
C ASN A 113 8.25 28.82 16.06
N ASP A 114 7.91 29.44 14.93
CA ASP A 114 7.58 28.72 13.70
C ASP A 114 8.79 28.51 12.76
N HIS A 115 9.97 29.08 13.05
CA HIS A 115 11.10 29.05 12.12
C HIS A 115 12.02 27.84 12.33
N TYR A 116 12.42 27.54 13.57
CA TYR A 116 13.45 26.53 13.83
C TYR A 116 12.99 25.09 13.52
N HIS A 117 11.68 24.83 13.47
CA HIS A 117 11.10 23.52 13.15
C HIS A 117 10.37 23.47 11.79
N ALA A 118 10.37 24.57 11.04
CA ALA A 118 9.81 24.62 9.69
C ALA A 118 10.72 23.91 8.69
N MET A 119 10.14 23.49 7.56
CA MET A 119 10.91 23.17 6.36
C MET A 119 11.47 24.45 5.73
N ASP A 120 12.62 24.32 5.07
CA ASP A 120 13.13 25.31 4.12
C ASP A 120 13.03 24.79 2.68
N GLU A 121 13.53 25.55 1.70
CA GLU A 121 13.54 25.17 0.30
C GLU A 121 14.30 23.87 0.03
N PHE A 122 15.37 23.59 0.78
CA PHE A 122 16.17 22.38 0.62
C PHE A 122 15.45 21.16 1.15
N ASP A 123 14.77 21.30 2.29
CA ASP A 123 13.89 20.27 2.82
C ASP A 123 12.73 19.97 1.88
N LEU A 124 12.10 21.00 1.31
CA LEU A 124 10.99 20.81 0.38
C LEU A 124 11.45 20.09 -0.89
N ALA A 125 12.59 20.49 -1.45
CA ALA A 125 13.19 19.79 -2.59
C ALA A 125 13.50 18.32 -2.24
N ARG A 126 14.05 18.06 -1.05
CA ARG A 126 14.33 16.70 -0.56
C ARG A 126 13.05 15.89 -0.42
N PHE A 127 11.99 16.47 0.14
CA PHE A 127 10.70 15.82 0.30
C PHE A 127 10.07 15.46 -1.05
N GLN A 128 10.08 16.37 -2.03
CA GLN A 128 9.57 16.09 -3.38
C GLN A 128 10.27 14.92 -4.05
N LEU A 129 11.61 14.84 -3.94
CA LEU A 129 12.38 13.71 -4.47
C LEU A 129 11.99 12.39 -3.81
N LYS A 130 11.76 12.38 -2.49
CA LYS A 130 11.33 11.19 -1.76
C LYS A 130 9.92 10.76 -2.12
N VAL A 131 8.97 11.69 -2.22
CA VAL A 131 7.60 11.38 -2.67
C VAL A 131 7.63 10.76 -4.06
N LYS A 132 8.39 11.35 -5.00
CA LYS A 132 8.59 10.76 -6.32
C LYS A 132 9.14 9.33 -6.22
N LYS A 133 10.14 9.11 -5.37
CA LYS A 133 10.73 7.77 -5.18
C LYS A 133 9.72 6.78 -4.61
N VAL A 134 8.89 7.20 -3.66
CA VAL A 134 7.83 6.37 -3.09
C VAL A 134 6.81 5.99 -4.16
N HIS A 135 6.39 6.91 -5.03
CA HIS A 135 5.48 6.58 -6.13
C HIS A 135 6.10 5.59 -7.13
N GLU A 136 7.39 5.70 -7.43
CA GLU A 136 8.10 4.68 -8.23
C GLU A 136 8.05 3.30 -7.58
N LEU A 137 8.24 3.22 -6.26
CA LEU A 137 8.22 1.97 -5.49
C LEU A 137 6.83 1.36 -5.37
N LEU A 138 5.80 2.19 -5.17
CA LEU A 138 4.41 1.75 -5.08
C LEU A 138 3.91 1.15 -6.40
N GLY A 139 4.44 1.64 -7.52
CA GLY A 139 4.03 1.22 -8.85
C GLY A 139 2.57 1.56 -9.18
N PRO A 140 2.11 1.19 -10.38
CA PRO A 140 0.82 1.60 -10.91
C PRO A 140 -0.35 0.71 -10.46
N THR A 141 -0.09 -0.52 -10.03
CA THR A 141 -1.15 -1.48 -9.65
C THR A 141 -1.23 -1.66 -8.14
N ARG A 142 -2.40 -2.09 -7.66
CA ARG A 142 -2.59 -2.50 -6.26
C ARG A 142 -2.81 -4.01 -6.12
N ASP A 143 -3.17 -4.67 -7.20
CA ASP A 143 -3.35 -6.13 -7.23
C ASP A 143 -2.01 -6.86 -7.39
N LYS A 144 -1.86 -7.96 -6.64
CA LYS A 144 -0.68 -8.82 -6.78
C LYS A 144 -0.76 -9.60 -8.08
N ALA A 145 0.10 -9.24 -9.01
CA ALA A 145 0.36 -9.99 -10.22
C ALA A 145 1.88 -10.16 -10.40
N PRO A 146 2.33 -11.12 -11.24
CA PRO A 146 3.68 -11.02 -11.79
C PRO A 146 3.78 -9.81 -12.72
N ILE A 147 4.97 -9.21 -12.79
CA ILE A 147 5.30 -8.22 -13.83
C ILE A 147 6.11 -8.85 -14.96
N ALA A 148 6.16 -8.20 -16.13
CA ALA A 148 6.83 -8.74 -17.33
C ALA A 148 8.31 -9.12 -17.10
N THR A 149 9.01 -8.39 -16.23
CA THR A 149 10.41 -8.70 -15.89
C THR A 149 10.56 -9.99 -15.06
N GLU A 150 9.47 -10.55 -14.54
CA GLU A 150 9.45 -11.83 -13.85
C GLU A 150 9.20 -13.03 -14.79
N ASP A 151 8.92 -12.84 -16.08
CA ASP A 151 8.54 -13.94 -16.99
C ASP A 151 9.60 -15.04 -17.07
N ILE A 152 10.89 -14.67 -17.16
CA ILE A 152 12.01 -15.62 -17.14
C ILE A 152 12.05 -16.39 -15.81
N SER A 153 11.84 -15.69 -14.69
CA SER A 153 11.78 -16.31 -13.36
C SER A 153 10.58 -17.24 -13.24
N ARG A 154 9.43 -16.88 -13.82
CA ARG A 154 8.25 -17.76 -13.85
C ARG A 154 8.50 -19.01 -14.66
N LEU A 155 9.12 -18.89 -15.84
CA LEU A 155 9.42 -20.02 -16.70
C LEU A 155 10.40 -21.00 -16.01
N ASN A 156 11.47 -20.47 -15.42
CA ASN A 156 12.60 -21.29 -14.98
C ASN A 156 12.57 -21.67 -13.49
N ALA A 157 12.03 -20.81 -12.63
CA ALA A 157 12.05 -21.02 -11.17
C ALA A 157 10.79 -21.75 -10.64
N ARG A 158 9.71 -21.77 -11.43
CA ARG A 158 8.54 -22.61 -11.12
C ARG A 158 8.85 -24.08 -11.39
N ARG A 159 8.04 -24.94 -10.79
CA ARG A 159 8.14 -26.40 -10.95
C ARG A 159 7.04 -26.89 -11.86
N SER A 160 7.32 -28.00 -12.52
CA SER A 160 6.37 -28.86 -13.22
C SER A 160 6.30 -30.19 -12.50
N ILE A 161 5.24 -30.96 -12.79
CA ILE A 161 5.16 -32.38 -12.46
C ILE A 161 6.11 -33.13 -13.38
N VAL A 162 6.97 -33.95 -12.79
CA VAL A 162 8.01 -34.73 -13.46
C VAL A 162 7.92 -36.17 -12.98
N LEU A 163 8.22 -37.13 -13.86
CA LEU A 163 8.17 -38.55 -13.52
C LEU A 163 9.37 -38.98 -12.68
N THR A 164 9.13 -39.82 -11.68
CA THR A 164 10.18 -40.41 -10.81
C THR A 164 10.76 -41.70 -11.37
N ARG A 165 10.17 -42.25 -12.44
CA ARG A 165 10.56 -43.50 -13.11
C ARG A 165 9.91 -43.59 -14.49
N ASP A 166 10.37 -44.54 -15.30
CA ASP A 166 9.74 -44.86 -16.60
C ASP A 166 8.29 -45.34 -16.43
N LEU A 167 7.39 -44.83 -17.26
CA LEU A 167 5.98 -45.25 -17.36
C LEU A 167 5.64 -45.74 -18.77
N LYS A 168 4.84 -46.81 -18.87
CA LYS A 168 4.37 -47.37 -20.15
C LYS A 168 3.00 -46.83 -20.53
N SER A 169 2.73 -46.73 -21.84
CA SER A 169 1.40 -46.35 -22.35
C SER A 169 0.28 -47.17 -21.67
N GLY A 170 -0.78 -46.47 -21.23
CA GLY A 170 -1.90 -47.04 -20.49
C GLY A 170 -1.70 -47.16 -18.99
N HIS A 171 -0.50 -46.92 -18.45
CA HIS A 171 -0.23 -46.89 -17.01
C HIS A 171 -1.03 -45.76 -16.33
N GLU A 172 -1.70 -46.09 -15.23
CA GLU A 172 -2.46 -45.15 -14.41
C GLU A 172 -1.55 -44.51 -13.36
N ILE A 173 -1.43 -43.19 -13.41
CA ILE A 173 -0.49 -42.43 -12.57
C ILE A 173 -0.92 -42.47 -11.11
N VAL A 174 0.02 -42.83 -10.24
CA VAL A 174 -0.11 -42.72 -8.78
C VAL A 174 0.89 -41.72 -8.20
N ASP A 175 0.71 -41.33 -6.94
CA ASP A 175 1.51 -40.28 -6.30
C ASP A 175 3.03 -40.56 -6.34
N SER A 176 3.42 -41.81 -6.12
CA SER A 176 4.83 -42.22 -6.14
C SER A 176 5.50 -42.11 -7.52
N ASP A 177 4.72 -41.98 -8.60
CA ASP A 177 5.22 -41.79 -9.95
C ASP A 177 5.64 -40.35 -10.23
N LEU A 178 5.31 -39.41 -9.33
CA LEU A 178 5.41 -37.98 -9.57
C LEU A 178 6.37 -37.29 -8.58
N VAL A 179 7.05 -36.26 -9.07
CA VAL A 179 7.85 -35.35 -8.28
C VAL A 179 7.80 -33.95 -8.89
N ALA A 180 7.76 -32.91 -8.06
CA ALA A 180 7.81 -31.53 -8.55
C ALA A 180 9.26 -31.05 -8.77
N LYS A 181 9.68 -30.88 -10.03
CA LYS A 181 11.01 -30.37 -10.39
C LYS A 181 10.90 -29.13 -11.30
N ARG A 182 11.96 -28.31 -11.36
CA ARG A 182 12.06 -27.19 -12.31
C ARG A 182 12.47 -27.73 -13.71
N PRO A 183 12.21 -27.00 -14.80
CA PRO A 183 11.50 -25.71 -14.91
C PRO A 183 9.98 -25.85 -14.86
N GLY A 184 9.26 -24.73 -14.93
CA GLY A 184 7.79 -24.64 -14.89
C GLY A 184 7.15 -24.66 -16.28
N THR A 185 7.69 -25.47 -17.19
CA THR A 185 7.29 -25.55 -18.60
C THR A 185 6.26 -26.65 -18.89
N GLY A 186 5.99 -27.52 -17.92
CA GLY A 186 5.02 -28.61 -18.00
C GLY A 186 3.78 -28.36 -17.16
N VAL A 187 3.10 -29.44 -16.79
CA VAL A 187 1.92 -29.38 -15.92
C VAL A 187 2.32 -28.83 -14.55
N SER A 188 1.61 -27.79 -14.10
CA SER A 188 1.82 -27.19 -12.79
C SER A 188 1.53 -28.20 -11.69
N PRO A 189 2.36 -28.29 -10.62
CA PRO A 189 2.06 -29.08 -9.43
C PRO A 189 0.77 -28.66 -8.71
N ILE A 190 0.15 -27.53 -9.04
CA ILE A 190 -1.20 -27.19 -8.55
C ILE A 190 -2.24 -28.19 -9.07
N SER A 191 -2.04 -28.72 -10.27
CA SER A 191 -2.92 -29.72 -10.88
C SER A 191 -2.52 -31.16 -10.51
N TRP A 192 -1.86 -31.36 -9.37
CA TRP A 192 -1.39 -32.68 -8.93
C TRP A 192 -2.51 -33.70 -8.88
N ASP A 193 -3.59 -33.37 -8.18
CA ASP A 193 -4.74 -34.27 -8.00
C ASP A 193 -5.50 -34.52 -9.31
N GLU A 194 -5.43 -33.59 -10.27
CA GLU A 194 -6.00 -33.79 -11.61
C GLU A 194 -5.21 -34.78 -12.46
N VAL A 195 -3.92 -34.96 -12.15
CA VAL A 195 -3.00 -35.87 -12.85
C VAL A 195 -3.08 -37.28 -12.27
N ILE A 196 -3.27 -37.42 -10.96
CA ILE A 196 -3.45 -38.72 -10.31
C ILE A 196 -4.67 -39.44 -10.91
N GLY A 197 -4.53 -40.73 -11.20
CA GLY A 197 -5.58 -41.56 -11.81
C GLY A 197 -5.75 -41.37 -13.32
N LYS A 198 -5.10 -40.38 -13.94
CA LYS A 198 -5.02 -40.32 -15.42
C LYS A 198 -4.04 -41.37 -15.94
N LYS A 199 -4.23 -41.78 -17.20
CA LYS A 199 -3.34 -42.71 -17.88
C LYS A 199 -2.40 -41.97 -18.83
N VAL A 200 -1.15 -42.42 -18.91
CA VAL A 200 -0.22 -41.91 -19.93
C VAL A 200 -0.58 -42.50 -21.30
N VAL A 201 -0.56 -41.69 -22.36
CA VAL A 201 -0.97 -42.14 -23.71
C VAL A 201 0.17 -42.73 -24.53
N ARG A 202 1.41 -42.57 -24.07
CA ARG A 202 2.64 -43.07 -24.68
C ARG A 202 3.64 -43.48 -23.60
N ASP A 203 4.67 -44.20 -24.00
CA ASP A 203 5.80 -44.50 -23.11
C ASP A 203 6.56 -43.20 -22.79
N LEU A 204 6.86 -42.98 -21.50
CA LEU A 204 7.55 -41.80 -20.99
C LEU A 204 8.69 -42.21 -20.07
N PRO A 205 9.90 -41.65 -20.21
CA PRO A 205 11.03 -41.98 -19.36
C PRO A 205 10.95 -41.31 -17.98
N GLU A 206 11.74 -41.79 -17.03
CA GLU A 206 12.12 -41.06 -15.81
C GLU A 206 12.59 -39.64 -16.17
N ASP A 207 12.33 -38.68 -15.28
CA ASP A 207 12.68 -37.27 -15.46
C ASP A 207 11.97 -36.55 -16.62
N HIS A 208 11.01 -37.21 -17.28
CA HIS A 208 10.13 -36.56 -18.25
C HIS A 208 9.27 -35.50 -17.57
N ILE A 209 9.30 -34.28 -18.08
CA ILE A 209 8.43 -33.19 -17.65
C ILE A 209 7.05 -33.43 -18.26
N LEU A 210 6.08 -33.72 -17.40
CA LEU A 210 4.75 -34.08 -17.84
C LEU A 210 4.06 -32.89 -18.50
N THR A 211 3.41 -33.12 -19.62
CA THR A 211 2.53 -32.17 -20.32
C THR A 211 1.10 -32.72 -20.37
N TRP A 212 0.11 -31.86 -20.61
CA TRP A 212 -1.29 -32.34 -20.71
C TRP A 212 -1.52 -33.28 -21.91
N ASP A 213 -0.72 -33.15 -22.96
CA ASP A 213 -0.77 -34.04 -24.13
C ASP A 213 -0.22 -35.45 -23.84
N ASP A 214 0.48 -35.64 -22.72
CA ASP A 214 0.95 -36.94 -22.27
C ASP A 214 -0.16 -37.78 -21.61
N LEU A 215 -1.30 -37.17 -21.30
CA LEU A 215 -2.36 -37.76 -20.48
C LEU A 215 -3.64 -37.99 -21.27
N THR A 216 -4.42 -38.99 -20.85
CA THR A 216 -5.77 -39.19 -21.35
C THR A 216 -6.64 -37.97 -21.09
N LYS A 217 -7.34 -37.50 -22.13
CA LYS A 217 -8.39 -36.49 -22.00
C LYS A 217 -9.51 -37.05 -21.12
N SER A 218 -10.04 -36.21 -20.24
CA SER A 218 -11.20 -36.53 -19.41
C SER A 218 -12.43 -36.80 -20.28
#